data_AF-W9C3C6-F1
#
_entry.id   AF-W9C3C6-F1
#
_cell.length_a   1.000
_cell.length_b   1.000
_cell.length_c   1.000
_cell.angle_alpha   90.00
_cell.angle_beta   90.00
_cell.angle_gamma   90.00
#
_symmetry.space_group_name_H-M   'P 1'
#
loop_
_entity.id
_entity.type
_entity.pdbx_description
1 polymer ?
#
loop_
_entity_poly.entity_id
_entity_poly.type
_entity_poly.pdbx_seq_one_letter_code
_entity_poly.pdbx_strand_id
1 'polypeptide(L)'
;MDQSLELRNDIYQRQYEDGAWIYRLVDYKRKLLTTERLRITHTSPAILGESRYHTTEELEKAGYLFMEGGEKHQFEAQHPDKPPTRFTNHLRLSERELEQCGLLKELGELRQIALNPEFQQGLATTMKRKYPDYASRKGMHYEIGVTRQPGHGPRRLQMAEILRKDADGSKKDFLHRARILGQKLLDIWIPEYKNTHAFQEAEWHRNAAMTFGTDTNTTLNSMQLNYTKQGTSLAASLKGKAHLHCDKDDQPTSYSIVFFMSNFDDWYCPGHFINTTWRTIFPASPFQVYIFSGRTWHYGAGAGPYPGWVGPGHPLRLPAPSVQLPVLESTAADNKMRCNMVVYPTRRLLNPAFKEANVELWQPNGRHVFESIQTQQEWKLRLFIKQEVLFKIVAALQTDELLQNRFPEWIRNWWWMMTFAPDMFWHGAGDVSDDAENSALAYFKQLEEEKRKNNAGEEDNEQNGDANLQSTAPNKKYWPTKSERVITKAFATHYEELAEEWECLRTYDPDWFIEKFWWIDPTTGTKTYPSRNIAMKTIAAIAAGPSKQLKDLEEDLAQAYDGFGDYEGETIFTELESPRAFDPAVDTVPANPGWVPTPDWEPAAVEEGVEVDNVQG
;
A
#
# COMPACT_ATOMS: atom_id res chain seq x y z
N MET A 1 -24.43 41.65 10.80
CA MET A 1 -23.95 40.54 9.96
C MET A 1 -22.72 41.08 9.24
N ASP A 2 -21.55 40.70 9.72
CA ASP A 2 -20.27 41.15 9.18
C ASP A 2 -19.71 40.00 8.33
N GLN A 3 -19.59 40.24 7.01
CA GLN A 3 -19.17 39.26 6.01
C GLN A 3 -17.68 39.42 5.66
N SER A 4 -16.83 39.69 6.64
CA SER A 4 -15.39 39.48 6.52
C SER A 4 -15.07 38.00 6.82
N LEU A 5 -15.52 37.11 5.93
CA LEU A 5 -14.89 35.81 5.78
C LEU A 5 -13.54 36.05 5.09
N GLU A 6 -12.57 36.56 5.84
CA GLU A 6 -11.17 36.27 5.54
C GLU A 6 -11.09 34.74 5.45
N LEU A 7 -10.92 34.20 4.24
CA LEU A 7 -10.51 32.82 4.09
C LEU A 7 -9.23 32.69 4.89
N ARG A 8 -9.27 32.03 6.05
CA ARG A 8 -8.05 31.56 6.71
C ARG A 8 -7.26 30.80 5.66
N ASN A 9 -6.10 31.33 5.29
CA ASN A 9 -5.30 30.80 4.18
C ASN A 9 -4.72 29.41 4.49
N ASP A 10 -4.70 28.98 5.76
CA ASP A 10 -4.10 27.72 6.17
C ASP A 10 -4.84 27.06 7.36
N ILE A 11 -4.79 25.72 7.41
CA ILE A 11 -5.30 24.89 8.52
C ILE A 11 -4.29 24.85 9.67
N TYR A 12 -3.00 24.93 9.34
CA TYR A 12 -1.91 24.75 10.29
C TYR A 12 -1.06 26.01 10.45
N GLN A 13 -0.75 26.34 11.70
CA GLN A 13 0.37 27.20 12.03
C GLN A 13 1.64 26.36 11.91
N ARG A 14 2.63 26.89 11.18
CA ARG A 14 3.91 26.25 10.90
C ARG A 14 5.01 27.02 11.62
N GLN A 15 5.89 26.31 12.32
CA GLN A 15 7.03 26.90 13.02
C GLN A 15 8.25 25.99 12.88
N TYR A 16 9.42 26.54 12.61
CA TYR A 16 10.66 25.77 12.60
C TYR A 16 11.30 25.77 14.00
N GLU A 17 11.53 24.58 14.56
CA GLU A 17 12.14 24.37 15.88
C GLU A 17 13.09 23.17 15.81
N ASP A 18 14.32 23.31 16.32
CA ASP A 18 15.28 22.20 16.50
C ASP A 18 15.52 21.32 15.25
N GLY A 19 15.56 21.92 14.06
CA GLY A 19 15.79 21.20 12.80
C GLY A 19 14.55 20.48 12.24
N ALA A 20 13.35 20.85 12.71
CA ALA A 20 12.09 20.29 12.23
C ALA A 20 11.02 21.38 12.06
N TRP A 21 10.14 21.18 11.08
CA TRP A 21 8.91 21.95 10.93
C TRP A 21 7.82 21.37 11.82
N ILE A 22 7.28 22.18 12.74
CA ILE A 22 6.20 21.83 13.65
C ILE A 22 4.89 22.42 13.15
N TYR A 23 3.87 21.57 13.03
CA TYR A 23 2.53 21.89 12.56
C TYR A 23 1.54 21.85 13.72
N ARG A 24 0.85 22.96 13.98
CA ARG A 24 -0.21 23.09 14.99
C ARG A 24 -1.50 23.53 14.33
N LEU A 25 -2.66 23.02 14.76
CA LEU A 25 -3.94 23.51 14.24
C LEU A 25 -4.18 24.98 14.66
N VAL A 26 -4.46 25.87 13.69
CA VAL A 26 -4.67 27.32 13.93
C VAL A 26 -5.83 27.60 14.89
N ASP A 27 -6.82 26.70 14.94
CA ASP A 27 -8.00 26.86 15.81
C ASP A 27 -8.46 25.54 16.39
N TYR A 28 -7.64 25.05 17.32
CA TYR A 28 -7.90 23.83 18.06
C TYR A 28 -9.26 23.84 18.78
N LYS A 29 -9.69 25.00 19.31
CA LYS A 29 -10.94 25.13 20.08
C LYS A 29 -12.18 25.06 19.20
N ARG A 30 -12.17 25.69 18.02
CA ARG A 30 -13.30 25.63 17.08
C ARG A 30 -13.45 24.25 16.44
N LYS A 31 -12.36 23.50 16.28
CA LYS A 31 -12.28 22.22 15.54
C LYS A 31 -12.96 22.34 14.17
N LEU A 32 -12.24 22.88 13.17
CA LEU A 32 -12.72 22.96 11.78
C LEU A 32 -13.46 21.67 11.38
N LEU A 33 -14.67 21.82 10.84
CA LEU A 33 -15.45 20.70 10.34
C LEU A 33 -14.69 20.00 9.21
N THR A 34 -14.89 18.68 9.06
CA THR A 34 -14.29 17.90 7.96
C THR A 34 -14.47 18.56 6.60
N THR A 35 -15.66 19.09 6.30
CA THR A 35 -15.96 19.77 5.04
C THR A 35 -15.17 21.07 4.85
N GLU A 36 -14.93 21.84 5.91
CA GLU A 36 -14.11 23.05 5.88
C GLU A 36 -12.65 22.71 5.59
N ARG A 37 -12.13 21.66 6.25
CA ARG A 37 -10.76 21.19 6.03
C ARG A 37 -10.56 20.69 4.61
N LEU A 38 -11.45 19.82 4.13
CA LEU A 38 -11.40 19.28 2.76
C LEU A 38 -11.44 20.40 1.70
N ARG A 39 -12.24 21.45 1.89
CA ARG A 39 -12.27 22.58 0.95
C ARG A 39 -10.89 23.24 0.80
N ILE A 40 -10.14 23.34 1.89
CA ILE A 40 -8.80 23.93 1.88
C ILE A 40 -7.81 22.94 1.24
N THR A 41 -7.78 21.69 1.68
CA THR A 41 -6.78 20.71 1.22
C THR A 41 -7.04 20.17 -0.19
N HIS A 42 -8.25 20.31 -0.73
CA HIS A 42 -8.60 19.87 -2.09
C HIS A 42 -8.41 20.93 -3.16
N THR A 43 -7.97 22.11 -2.75
CA THR A 43 -7.64 23.21 -3.64
C THR A 43 -6.12 23.24 -3.83
N SER A 44 -5.67 23.20 -5.09
CA SER A 44 -4.27 23.35 -5.45
C SER A 44 -4.05 24.52 -6.41
N PRO A 45 -3.09 25.43 -6.17
CA PRO A 45 -2.75 26.50 -7.09
C PRO A 45 -2.26 25.96 -8.43
N ALA A 46 -2.71 26.57 -9.53
CA ALA A 46 -2.37 26.13 -10.89
C ALA A 46 -0.84 26.14 -11.16
N ILE A 47 -0.11 27.08 -10.55
CA ILE A 47 1.35 27.21 -10.71
C ILE A 47 2.09 25.92 -10.35
N LEU A 48 1.62 25.15 -9.37
CA LEU A 48 2.28 23.89 -8.95
C LEU A 48 2.19 22.79 -10.01
N GLY A 49 1.35 22.98 -11.04
CA GLY A 49 1.21 22.09 -12.19
C GLY A 49 2.26 22.32 -13.28
N GLU A 50 3.09 23.35 -13.19
CA GLU A 50 4.06 23.69 -14.23
C GLU A 50 5.24 22.70 -14.30
N SER A 51 5.79 22.51 -15.49
CA SER A 51 6.91 21.58 -15.74
C SER A 51 8.27 22.22 -15.52
N ARG A 52 8.43 22.90 -14.38
CA ARG A 52 9.67 23.55 -13.92
C ARG A 52 9.65 23.70 -12.40
N TYR A 53 10.79 23.99 -11.79
CA TYR A 53 10.80 24.25 -10.35
C TYR A 53 10.29 25.66 -10.05
N HIS A 54 9.98 25.89 -8.77
CA HIS A 54 9.38 27.11 -8.28
C HIS A 54 10.36 27.91 -7.43
N THR A 55 10.22 29.24 -7.45
CA THR A 55 10.97 30.13 -6.55
C THR A 55 10.36 30.09 -5.15
N THR A 56 11.12 30.53 -4.15
CA THR A 56 10.66 30.66 -2.76
C THR A 56 9.44 31.57 -2.71
N GLU A 57 9.49 32.70 -3.42
CA GLU A 57 8.38 33.66 -3.47
C GLU A 57 7.12 33.07 -4.11
N GLU A 58 7.26 32.31 -5.22
CA GLU A 58 6.14 31.62 -5.85
C GLU A 58 5.46 30.63 -4.88
N LEU A 59 6.26 29.88 -4.12
CA LEU A 59 5.76 28.93 -3.14
C LEU A 59 5.12 29.63 -1.93
N GLU A 60 5.75 30.68 -1.40
CA GLU A 60 5.20 31.51 -0.32
C GLU A 60 3.85 32.12 -0.71
N LYS A 61 3.76 32.69 -1.92
CA LYS A 61 2.51 33.23 -2.47
C LYS A 61 1.44 32.14 -2.66
N ALA A 62 1.85 30.94 -3.07
CA ALA A 62 0.96 29.79 -3.17
C ALA A 62 0.58 29.19 -1.80
N GLY A 63 1.26 29.58 -0.72
CA GLY A 63 1.08 29.07 0.64
C GLY A 63 1.80 27.74 0.92
N TYR A 64 2.71 27.31 0.05
CA TYR A 64 3.43 26.05 0.15
C TYR A 64 4.86 26.21 0.67
N LEU A 65 5.36 25.18 1.35
CA LEU A 65 6.76 25.06 1.76
C LEU A 65 7.48 24.05 0.85
N PHE A 66 8.69 24.42 0.42
CA PHE A 66 9.61 23.45 -0.15
C PHE A 66 10.15 22.54 0.95
N MET A 67 10.18 21.24 0.72
CA MET A 67 10.80 20.29 1.65
C MET A 67 12.28 20.12 1.33
N GLU A 68 13.17 20.46 2.25
CA GLU A 68 14.59 20.12 2.12
C GLU A 68 14.85 18.63 2.44
N GLY A 69 16.01 18.13 2.01
CA GLY A 69 16.44 16.76 2.30
C GLY A 69 16.80 16.59 3.77
N GLY A 70 16.26 15.54 4.41
CA GLY A 70 16.54 15.21 5.82
C GLY A 70 15.73 15.99 6.85
N GLU A 71 14.95 17.01 6.44
CA GLU A 71 14.12 17.78 7.36
C GLU A 71 12.85 17.01 7.76
N LYS A 72 12.60 16.94 9.08
CA LYS A 72 11.40 16.33 9.62
C LYS A 72 10.25 17.34 9.65
N HIS A 73 9.06 16.89 9.26
CA HIS A 73 7.83 17.65 9.42
C HIS A 73 6.95 16.92 10.44
N GLN A 74 6.70 17.54 11.59
CA GLN A 74 6.04 16.94 12.75
C GLN A 74 4.69 17.61 13.03
N PHE A 75 3.68 16.83 13.41
CA PHE A 75 2.46 17.37 14.00
C PHE A 75 2.63 17.49 15.51
N GLU A 76 2.09 18.56 16.08
CA GLU A 76 1.90 18.67 17.52
C GLU A 76 0.40 18.62 17.85
N ALA A 77 -0.04 17.48 18.37
CA ALA A 77 -1.39 17.31 18.88
C ALA A 77 -1.52 17.97 20.25
N GLN A 78 -2.51 18.83 20.37
CA GLN A 78 -2.82 19.57 21.60
C GLN A 78 -3.88 18.83 22.39
N HIS A 79 -3.81 18.95 23.71
CA HIS A 79 -4.68 18.22 24.65
C HIS A 79 -5.15 19.15 25.77
N PRO A 80 -6.40 19.02 26.23
CA PRO A 80 -6.92 19.85 27.33
C PRO A 80 -6.36 19.43 28.70
N ASP A 81 -5.99 18.16 28.87
CA ASP A 81 -5.72 17.52 30.16
C ASP A 81 -4.32 16.88 30.26
N LYS A 82 -3.53 16.89 29.19
CA LYS A 82 -2.15 16.36 29.16
C LYS A 82 -1.22 17.24 28.30
N PRO A 83 0.11 17.09 28.43
CA PRO A 83 1.06 17.81 27.58
C PRO A 83 0.85 17.49 26.09
N PRO A 84 1.23 18.41 25.18
CA PRO A 84 1.17 18.16 23.75
C PRO A 84 2.00 16.93 23.35
N THR A 85 1.51 16.17 22.39
CA THR A 85 2.21 15.03 21.81
C THR A 85 2.72 15.41 20.43
N ARG A 86 3.99 15.10 20.14
CA ARG A 86 4.60 15.32 18.82
C ARG A 86 4.86 14.00 18.12
N PHE A 87 4.57 13.95 16.82
CA PHE A 87 4.93 12.82 15.98
C PHE A 87 5.33 13.28 14.58
N THR A 88 6.28 12.56 13.99
CA THR A 88 6.71 12.81 12.62
C THR A 88 5.56 12.49 11.65
N ASN A 89 5.14 13.45 10.83
CA ASN A 89 4.11 13.25 9.81
C ASN A 89 4.69 12.74 8.51
N HIS A 90 5.74 13.44 8.06
CA HIS A 90 6.38 13.20 6.78
C HIS A 90 7.81 13.76 6.77
N LEU A 91 8.63 13.24 5.86
CA LEU A 91 9.98 13.70 5.60
C LEU A 91 10.40 13.32 4.17
N ARG A 92 11.31 14.10 3.60
CA ARG A 92 11.94 13.85 2.30
C ARG A 92 13.42 13.53 2.51
N LEU A 93 13.93 12.54 1.81
CA LEU A 93 15.36 12.25 1.71
C LEU A 93 15.82 12.48 0.27
N SER A 94 16.91 13.21 0.11
CA SER A 94 17.61 13.37 -1.16
C SER A 94 18.66 12.27 -1.35
N GLU A 95 19.33 12.28 -2.50
CA GLU A 95 20.44 11.37 -2.78
C GLU A 95 21.57 11.49 -1.75
N ARG A 96 21.76 12.68 -1.17
CA ARG A 96 22.77 12.95 -0.14
C ARG A 96 22.47 12.20 1.15
N GLU A 97 21.24 12.28 1.64
CA GLU A 97 20.83 11.56 2.85
C GLU A 97 20.90 10.04 2.66
N LEU A 98 20.57 9.57 1.46
CA LEU A 98 20.69 8.15 1.11
C LEU A 98 22.16 7.69 1.05
N GLU A 99 23.08 8.53 0.56
CA GLU A 99 24.52 8.24 0.57
C GLU A 99 25.05 8.21 2.01
N GLN A 100 24.70 9.21 2.82
CA GLN A 100 25.14 9.33 4.21
C GLN A 100 24.74 8.12 5.06
N CYS A 101 23.56 7.55 4.83
CA CYS A 101 23.12 6.34 5.53
C CYS A 101 23.53 5.03 4.83
N GLY A 102 24.30 5.10 3.73
CA GLY A 102 24.82 3.93 3.02
C GLY A 102 23.79 3.14 2.20
N LEU A 103 22.62 3.72 1.93
CA LEU A 103 21.50 3.05 1.26
C LEU A 103 21.33 3.43 -0.22
N LEU A 104 22.10 4.42 -0.71
CA LEU A 104 22.03 4.87 -2.10
C LEU A 104 22.29 3.75 -3.12
N LYS A 105 23.30 2.91 -2.85
CA LYS A 105 23.65 1.77 -3.73
C LYS A 105 22.53 0.73 -3.80
N GLU A 106 21.96 0.36 -2.65
CA GLU A 106 20.84 -0.60 -2.58
C GLU A 106 19.62 -0.08 -3.36
N LEU A 107 19.30 1.22 -3.26
CA LEU A 107 18.26 1.83 -4.09
C LEU A 107 18.63 1.83 -5.58
N GLY A 108 19.90 2.04 -5.92
CA GLY A 108 20.40 1.97 -7.30
C GLY A 108 20.17 0.60 -7.95
N GLU A 109 20.39 -0.48 -7.20
CA GLU A 109 20.14 -1.85 -7.68
C GLU A 109 18.64 -2.09 -7.95
N LEU A 110 17.76 -1.61 -7.04
CA LEU A 110 16.31 -1.69 -7.27
C LEU A 110 15.89 -0.84 -8.48
N ARG A 111 16.46 0.35 -8.64
CA ARG A 111 16.21 1.22 -9.80
C ARG A 111 16.63 0.54 -11.11
N GLN A 112 17.80 -0.10 -11.13
CA GLN A 112 18.29 -0.86 -12.30
C GLN A 112 17.29 -1.95 -12.71
N ILE A 113 16.82 -2.75 -11.76
CA ILE A 113 15.81 -3.80 -12.02
C ILE A 113 14.50 -3.20 -12.51
N ALA A 114 13.99 -2.17 -11.81
CA ALA A 114 12.68 -1.60 -12.09
C ALA A 114 12.60 -0.91 -13.46
N LEU A 115 13.71 -0.31 -13.91
CA LEU A 115 13.81 0.36 -15.21
C LEU A 115 14.22 -0.58 -16.34
N ASN A 116 14.62 -1.83 -16.06
CA ASN A 116 14.87 -2.79 -17.12
C ASN A 116 13.55 -3.05 -17.91
N PRO A 117 13.53 -2.84 -19.24
CA PRO A 117 12.34 -3.05 -20.06
C PRO A 117 11.72 -4.44 -19.92
N GLU A 118 12.54 -5.49 -19.76
CA GLU A 118 12.07 -6.88 -19.63
C GLU A 118 11.30 -7.08 -18.32
N PHE A 119 11.75 -6.45 -17.22
CA PHE A 119 11.07 -6.53 -15.94
C PHE A 119 9.66 -5.93 -16.04
N GLN A 120 9.56 -4.70 -16.55
CA GLN A 120 8.29 -4.00 -16.73
C GLN A 120 7.36 -4.70 -17.73
N GLN A 121 7.91 -5.25 -18.83
CA GLN A 121 7.15 -6.04 -19.80
C GLN A 121 6.66 -7.37 -19.20
N GLY A 122 7.44 -8.00 -18.32
CA GLY A 122 7.04 -9.19 -17.56
C GLY A 122 5.83 -8.94 -16.66
N LEU A 123 5.81 -7.80 -15.94
CA LEU A 123 4.66 -7.38 -15.15
C LEU A 123 3.42 -7.16 -16.03
N ALA A 124 3.58 -6.42 -17.12
CA ALA A 124 2.50 -6.12 -18.06
C ALA A 124 1.90 -7.39 -18.70
N THR A 125 2.76 -8.32 -19.13
CA THR A 125 2.36 -9.58 -19.75
C THR A 125 1.58 -10.46 -18.80
N THR A 126 2.04 -10.55 -17.55
CA THR A 126 1.36 -11.32 -16.49
C THR A 126 -0.05 -10.79 -16.24
N MET A 127 -0.18 -9.47 -16.08
CA MET A 127 -1.49 -8.86 -15.84
C MET A 127 -2.41 -8.95 -17.05
N LYS A 128 -1.91 -8.74 -18.27
CA LYS A 128 -2.69 -8.85 -19.51
C LYS A 128 -3.23 -10.26 -19.74
N ARG A 129 -2.46 -11.30 -19.40
CA ARG A 129 -2.88 -12.70 -19.53
C ARG A 129 -4.09 -13.03 -18.66
N LYS A 130 -4.14 -12.49 -17.43
CA LYS A 130 -5.26 -12.70 -16.50
C LYS A 130 -6.42 -11.73 -16.74
N TYR A 131 -6.09 -10.49 -17.07
CA TYR A 131 -7.02 -9.37 -17.24
C TYR A 131 -6.70 -8.65 -18.56
N PRO A 132 -7.29 -9.08 -19.70
CA PRO A 132 -6.97 -8.53 -21.02
C PRO A 132 -7.13 -6.99 -21.12
N ASP A 133 -8.06 -6.44 -20.34
CA ASP A 133 -8.45 -5.04 -20.20
C ASP A 133 -7.74 -4.32 -19.02
N TYR A 134 -6.64 -4.87 -18.49
CA TYR A 134 -5.93 -4.27 -17.36
C TYR A 134 -5.43 -2.85 -17.67
N ALA A 135 -4.70 -2.68 -18.79
CA ALA A 135 -4.06 -1.42 -19.13
C ALA A 135 -5.07 -0.29 -19.36
N SER A 136 -6.25 -0.58 -19.91
CA SER A 136 -7.30 0.43 -20.08
C SER A 136 -7.91 0.86 -18.75
N ARG A 137 -8.08 -0.07 -17.81
CA ARG A 137 -8.70 0.18 -16.50
C ARG A 137 -7.77 0.77 -15.45
N LYS A 138 -6.53 0.28 -15.40
CA LYS A 138 -5.55 0.51 -14.34
C LYS A 138 -4.29 1.21 -14.85
N GLY A 139 -4.07 1.26 -16.16
CA GLY A 139 -2.85 1.83 -16.71
C GLY A 139 -1.62 0.98 -16.38
N MET A 140 -0.51 1.64 -16.05
CA MET A 140 0.79 1.01 -15.77
C MET A 140 1.14 1.05 -14.28
N HIS A 141 0.14 0.80 -13.42
CA HIS A 141 0.37 0.54 -12.00
C HIS A 141 0.34 -0.97 -11.73
N TYR A 142 1.23 -1.49 -10.91
CA TYR A 142 1.34 -2.93 -10.61
C TYR A 142 1.48 -3.15 -9.12
N GLU A 143 0.55 -3.87 -8.51
CA GLU A 143 0.64 -4.30 -7.11
C GLU A 143 1.44 -5.61 -7.01
N ILE A 144 2.43 -5.65 -6.12
CA ILE A 144 3.27 -6.82 -5.85
C ILE A 144 3.17 -7.16 -4.36
N GLY A 145 2.89 -8.43 -4.03
CA GLY A 145 2.63 -8.86 -2.65
C GLY A 145 1.26 -9.53 -2.50
N VAL A 146 0.49 -9.11 -1.49
CA VAL A 146 -0.87 -9.58 -1.25
C VAL A 146 -1.84 -8.50 -1.76
N THR A 147 -2.84 -8.90 -2.53
CA THR A 147 -3.86 -8.04 -3.14
C THR A 147 -5.27 -8.54 -2.81
N ARG A 148 -6.29 -7.84 -3.32
CA ARG A 148 -7.69 -8.25 -3.29
C ARG A 148 -8.07 -8.98 -4.58
N GLN A 149 -8.82 -10.07 -4.47
CA GLN A 149 -9.41 -10.74 -5.64
C GLN A 149 -10.43 -9.84 -6.38
N PRO A 150 -10.21 -9.50 -7.67
CA PRO A 150 -11.20 -8.79 -8.46
C PRO A 150 -12.42 -9.68 -8.74
N GLY A 151 -13.62 -9.16 -8.51
CA GLY A 151 -14.85 -9.84 -8.89
C GLY A 151 -15.24 -11.05 -8.04
N HIS A 152 -14.67 -11.23 -6.84
CA HIS A 152 -15.11 -12.27 -5.89
C HIS A 152 -15.50 -11.61 -4.58
N GLY A 153 -16.73 -11.08 -4.54
CA GLY A 153 -17.36 -10.56 -3.33
C GLY A 153 -16.53 -9.57 -2.50
N PRO A 154 -16.96 -9.30 -1.27
CA PRO A 154 -16.19 -8.51 -0.33
C PRO A 154 -15.14 -9.41 0.33
N ARG A 155 -13.86 -9.14 0.06
CA ARG A 155 -12.70 -9.52 0.89
C ARG A 155 -12.18 -10.98 0.78
N ARG A 156 -11.36 -11.27 -0.24
CA ARG A 156 -10.31 -12.32 -0.14
C ARG A 156 -8.93 -11.71 -0.40
N LEU A 157 -8.12 -11.61 0.66
CA LEU A 157 -6.68 -11.37 0.66
C LEU A 157 -6.02 -12.56 -0.02
N GLN A 158 -5.26 -12.29 -1.07
CA GLN A 158 -4.72 -13.33 -1.93
C GLN A 158 -3.38 -12.86 -2.48
N MET A 159 -2.51 -13.75 -2.93
CA MET A 159 -1.28 -13.34 -3.60
C MET A 159 -1.61 -12.56 -4.89
N ALA A 160 -0.82 -11.52 -5.17
CA ALA A 160 -0.89 -10.80 -6.42
C ALA A 160 -0.58 -11.77 -7.58
N GLU A 161 -1.29 -11.61 -8.70
CA GLU A 161 -1.11 -12.48 -9.88
C GLU A 161 0.34 -12.48 -10.37
N ILE A 162 1.03 -11.34 -10.22
CA ILE A 162 2.46 -11.19 -10.51
C ILE A 162 3.30 -12.20 -9.72
N LEU A 163 3.05 -12.37 -8.41
CA LEU A 163 3.78 -13.33 -7.60
C LEU A 163 3.35 -14.77 -7.86
N ARG A 164 2.07 -15.03 -8.16
CA ARG A 164 1.60 -16.38 -8.51
C ARG A 164 2.24 -16.94 -9.76
N LYS A 165 2.69 -16.07 -10.67
CA LYS A 165 3.33 -16.44 -11.93
C LYS A 165 4.84 -16.18 -11.91
N ASP A 166 5.41 -15.92 -10.75
CA ASP A 166 6.84 -15.63 -10.57
C ASP A 166 7.68 -16.91 -10.52
N ALA A 167 7.82 -17.57 -11.68
CA ALA A 167 8.55 -18.84 -11.78
C ALA A 167 10.06 -18.72 -11.51
N ASP A 168 10.66 -17.56 -11.79
CA ASP A 168 12.10 -17.32 -11.61
C ASP A 168 12.44 -16.69 -10.24
N GLY A 169 11.43 -16.31 -9.45
CA GLY A 169 11.60 -15.73 -8.12
C GLY A 169 12.10 -14.28 -8.11
N SER A 170 12.29 -13.64 -9.28
CA SER A 170 12.85 -12.28 -9.36
C SER A 170 11.91 -11.22 -8.83
N LYS A 171 10.58 -11.40 -8.97
CA LYS A 171 9.58 -10.42 -8.52
C LYS A 171 9.41 -10.52 -7.01
N LYS A 172 9.53 -11.74 -6.46
CA LYS A 172 9.66 -12.02 -5.04
C LYS A 172 10.93 -11.37 -4.47
N ASP A 173 12.09 -11.61 -5.05
CA ASP A 173 13.36 -11.02 -4.56
C ASP A 173 13.29 -9.49 -4.57
N PHE A 174 12.79 -8.90 -5.65
CA PHE A 174 12.56 -7.47 -5.76
C PHE A 174 11.63 -6.94 -4.66
N LEU A 175 10.52 -7.64 -4.39
CA LEU A 175 9.59 -7.31 -3.31
C LEU A 175 10.26 -7.30 -1.94
N HIS A 176 11.07 -8.32 -1.63
CA HIS A 176 11.75 -8.41 -0.33
C HIS A 176 12.78 -7.29 -0.17
N ARG A 177 13.64 -7.08 -1.18
CA ARG A 177 14.66 -6.02 -1.15
C ARG A 177 14.04 -4.63 -0.96
N ALA A 178 12.99 -4.32 -1.70
CA ALA A 178 12.28 -3.04 -1.59
C ALA A 178 11.74 -2.78 -0.18
N ARG A 179 11.17 -3.80 0.45
CA ARG A 179 10.54 -3.67 1.76
C ARG A 179 11.55 -3.70 2.91
N ILE A 180 12.66 -4.44 2.76
CA ILE A 180 13.82 -4.37 3.68
C ILE A 180 14.43 -2.96 3.64
N LEU A 181 14.64 -2.41 2.45
CA LEU A 181 15.15 -1.04 2.29
C LEU A 181 14.21 -0.01 2.94
N GLY A 182 12.90 -0.17 2.74
CA GLY A 182 11.88 0.65 3.40
C GLY A 182 11.98 0.60 4.92
N GLN A 183 12.11 -0.60 5.51
CA GLN A 183 12.26 -0.74 6.96
C GLN A 183 13.54 -0.08 7.48
N LYS A 184 14.69 -0.28 6.82
CA LYS A 184 15.96 0.36 7.20
C LYS A 184 15.82 1.87 7.26
N LEU A 185 15.10 2.47 6.30
CA LEU A 185 14.86 3.92 6.28
C LEU A 185 13.99 4.38 7.46
N LEU A 186 12.94 3.63 7.81
CA LEU A 186 12.13 3.94 9.00
C LEU A 186 12.96 3.86 10.28
N ASP A 187 13.76 2.81 10.43
CA ASP A 187 14.60 2.59 11.62
C ASP A 187 15.63 3.71 11.82
N ILE A 188 16.19 4.25 10.73
CA ILE A 188 17.20 5.31 10.75
C ILE A 188 16.56 6.69 10.94
N TRP A 189 15.54 7.03 10.15
CA TRP A 189 15.03 8.40 10.04
C TRP A 189 13.83 8.68 10.94
N ILE A 190 13.12 7.64 11.37
CA ILE A 190 12.05 7.74 12.34
C ILE A 190 12.36 6.78 13.51
N PRO A 191 13.46 7.00 14.27
CA PRO A 191 13.82 6.10 15.38
C PRO A 191 12.77 6.11 16.50
N GLU A 192 12.02 7.21 16.62
CA GLU A 192 10.82 7.33 17.45
C GLU A 192 9.79 6.26 17.10
N TYR A 193 9.77 5.77 15.86
CA TYR A 193 8.89 4.69 15.43
C TYR A 193 9.05 3.45 16.31
N LYS A 194 10.29 3.12 16.71
CA LYS A 194 10.59 1.96 17.57
C LYS A 194 10.27 2.22 19.05
N ASN A 195 10.45 3.45 19.53
CA ASN A 195 10.34 3.79 20.95
C ASN A 195 8.95 4.32 21.34
N THR A 196 8.39 5.22 20.54
CA THR A 196 7.08 5.87 20.75
C THR A 196 5.93 4.96 20.34
N HIS A 197 6.19 3.96 19.49
CA HIS A 197 5.20 2.96 19.10
C HIS A 197 5.55 1.56 19.62
N ALA A 198 6.04 1.46 20.87
CA ALA A 198 6.25 0.16 21.53
C ALA A 198 4.99 -0.73 21.49
N PHE A 199 3.79 -0.13 21.39
CA PHE A 199 2.54 -0.86 21.18
C PHE A 199 2.49 -1.62 19.84
N GLN A 200 3.25 -1.23 18.80
CA GLN A 200 3.21 -1.88 17.49
C GLN A 200 3.65 -3.34 17.55
N GLU A 201 4.62 -3.68 18.39
CA GLU A 201 5.00 -5.09 18.59
C GLU A 201 3.83 -5.87 19.21
N ALA A 202 3.22 -5.33 20.28
CA ALA A 202 2.05 -5.93 20.91
C ALA A 202 0.88 -6.06 19.92
N GLU A 203 0.61 -5.04 19.11
CA GLU A 203 -0.44 -5.04 18.10
C GLU A 203 -0.12 -5.97 16.92
N TRP A 204 1.15 -6.11 16.54
CA TRP A 204 1.59 -7.08 15.53
C TRP A 204 1.35 -8.52 15.99
N HIS A 205 1.64 -8.81 17.26
CA HIS A 205 1.32 -10.08 17.91
C HIS A 205 -0.19 -10.29 18.02
N ARG A 206 -0.93 -9.31 18.56
CA ARG A 206 -2.38 -9.37 18.81
C ARG A 206 -3.18 -9.55 17.52
N ASN A 207 -2.83 -8.77 16.49
CA ASN A 207 -3.57 -8.77 15.23
C ASN A 207 -3.13 -9.88 14.27
N ALA A 208 -2.06 -10.62 14.58
CA ALA A 208 -1.45 -11.57 13.67
C ALA A 208 -1.12 -10.93 12.31
N ALA A 209 -0.49 -9.76 12.37
CA ALA A 209 -0.17 -8.98 11.18
C ALA A 209 0.68 -9.79 10.19
N MET A 210 0.29 -9.73 8.91
CA MET A 210 1.03 -10.26 7.76
C MET A 210 2.09 -9.25 7.34
N THR A 211 3.23 -9.25 8.04
CA THR A 211 4.42 -8.47 7.68
C THR A 211 5.60 -9.41 7.42
N PHE A 212 6.79 -8.84 7.20
CA PHE A 212 8.02 -9.56 6.85
C PHE A 212 8.45 -10.60 7.90
N GLY A 213 8.00 -10.47 9.14
CA GLY A 213 8.22 -11.47 10.18
C GLY A 213 9.65 -11.56 10.69
N THR A 214 10.55 -10.65 10.31
CA THR A 214 11.75 -10.37 11.10
C THR A 214 11.39 -9.41 12.23
N ASP A 215 12.04 -9.56 13.40
CA ASP A 215 11.80 -8.74 14.61
C ASP A 215 11.88 -7.22 14.37
N THR A 216 12.40 -6.78 13.21
CA THR A 216 12.55 -5.37 12.85
C THR A 216 11.43 -4.82 11.97
N ASN A 217 10.64 -5.65 11.26
CA ASN A 217 9.58 -5.16 10.35
C ASN A 217 8.18 -5.61 10.76
N THR A 218 7.52 -4.76 11.54
CA THR A 218 6.20 -5.00 12.11
C THR A 218 5.07 -4.33 11.35
N THR A 219 5.34 -3.54 10.29
CA THR A 219 4.30 -2.71 9.66
C THR A 219 4.25 -2.71 8.13
N LEU A 220 5.38 -2.76 7.41
CA LEU A 220 5.36 -2.72 5.95
C LEU A 220 4.92 -4.09 5.39
N ASN A 221 3.93 -4.10 4.50
CA ASN A 221 3.31 -5.37 4.06
C ASN A 221 2.82 -5.38 2.60
N SER A 222 2.86 -4.24 1.91
CA SER A 222 2.35 -4.06 0.55
C SER A 222 3.32 -3.24 -0.29
N MET A 223 3.23 -3.42 -1.61
CA MET A 223 4.08 -2.70 -2.56
C MET A 223 3.35 -2.46 -3.88
N GLN A 224 3.62 -1.30 -4.48
CA GLN A 224 3.11 -0.89 -5.78
C GLN A 224 4.22 -0.27 -6.62
N LEU A 225 4.27 -0.60 -7.92
CA LEU A 225 5.10 0.06 -8.92
C LEU A 225 4.23 0.91 -9.84
N ASN A 226 4.65 2.13 -10.11
CA ASN A 226 3.97 3.09 -10.95
C ASN A 226 4.88 3.56 -12.08
N TYR A 227 4.49 3.25 -13.31
CA TYR A 227 5.24 3.63 -14.50
C TYR A 227 4.51 4.70 -15.31
N THR A 228 5.26 5.59 -15.93
CA THR A 228 4.74 6.56 -16.91
C THR A 228 5.84 6.83 -17.93
N LYS A 229 5.60 6.48 -19.19
CA LYS A 229 6.57 6.70 -20.26
C LYS A 229 6.81 8.20 -20.41
N GLN A 230 8.04 8.60 -20.74
CA GLN A 230 8.32 10.01 -21.03
C GLN A 230 7.41 10.51 -22.16
N GLY A 231 6.83 11.70 -21.99
CA GLY A 231 5.89 12.29 -22.96
C GLY A 231 4.44 11.79 -22.84
N THR A 232 4.12 10.88 -21.92
CA THR A 232 2.72 10.52 -21.62
C THR A 232 2.25 11.21 -20.34
N SER A 233 1.01 11.69 -20.32
CA SER A 233 0.47 12.32 -19.12
C SER A 233 0.31 11.31 -17.97
N LEU A 234 0.47 11.78 -16.73
CA LEU A 234 0.27 10.97 -15.53
C LEU A 234 -1.15 10.41 -15.47
N ALA A 235 -2.16 11.22 -15.77
CA ALA A 235 -3.56 10.80 -15.78
C ALA A 235 -3.83 9.68 -16.79
N ALA A 236 -3.22 9.73 -17.98
CA ALA A 236 -3.36 8.67 -18.97
C ALA A 236 -2.73 7.35 -18.47
N SER A 237 -1.61 7.44 -17.76
CA SER A 237 -0.75 6.30 -17.41
C SER A 237 -1.13 5.64 -16.08
N LEU A 238 -1.57 6.41 -15.09
CA LEU A 238 -1.90 5.93 -13.74
C LEU A 238 -3.39 6.01 -13.40
N LYS A 239 -4.22 6.57 -14.30
CA LYS A 239 -5.67 6.72 -14.13
C LYS A 239 -5.98 7.45 -12.81
N GLY A 240 -6.90 6.91 -11.99
CA GLY A 240 -7.30 7.47 -10.71
C GLY A 240 -6.13 7.79 -9.75
N LYS A 241 -5.00 7.09 -9.85
CA LYS A 241 -3.81 7.31 -9.00
C LYS A 241 -2.98 8.53 -9.38
N ALA A 242 -3.28 9.19 -10.50
CA ALA A 242 -2.64 10.45 -10.89
C ALA A 242 -3.28 11.69 -10.23
N HIS A 243 -4.54 11.57 -9.79
CA HIS A 243 -5.30 12.68 -9.26
C HIS A 243 -5.06 12.85 -7.75
N LEU A 244 -5.52 13.96 -7.18
CA LEU A 244 -5.48 14.18 -5.74
C LEU A 244 -6.20 13.04 -4.99
N HIS A 245 -5.48 12.36 -4.11
CA HIS A 245 -6.03 11.29 -3.31
C HIS A 245 -5.33 11.17 -1.96
N CYS A 246 -5.91 10.36 -1.08
CA CYS A 246 -5.22 9.79 0.07
C CYS A 246 -5.29 8.26 -0.01
N ASP A 247 -4.31 7.59 0.58
CA ASP A 247 -4.27 6.13 0.65
C ASP A 247 -5.07 5.65 1.86
N LYS A 248 -6.39 5.76 1.75
CA LYS A 248 -7.35 5.48 2.83
C LYS A 248 -7.31 4.07 3.43
N ASP A 249 -6.73 3.11 2.72
CA ASP A 249 -6.60 1.73 3.19
C ASP A 249 -5.27 1.51 3.96
N ASP A 250 -4.41 2.53 4.04
CA ASP A 250 -3.16 2.49 4.80
C ASP A 250 -3.41 2.68 6.29
N GLN A 251 -2.55 2.05 7.10
CA GLN A 251 -2.59 2.15 8.55
C GLN A 251 -2.16 3.57 8.98
N PRO A 252 -3.04 4.34 9.66
CA PRO A 252 -2.76 5.73 10.03
C PRO A 252 -1.49 5.90 10.88
N THR A 253 -1.24 4.92 11.75
CA THR A 253 -0.14 4.91 12.73
C THR A 253 1.18 4.39 12.15
N SER A 254 1.27 4.26 10.83
CA SER A 254 2.41 3.71 10.11
C SER A 254 2.70 4.56 8.87
N TYR A 255 3.86 4.35 8.25
CA TYR A 255 4.34 5.16 7.14
C TYR A 255 4.36 4.40 5.83
N SER A 256 3.94 5.09 4.78
CA SER A 256 4.16 4.73 3.38
C SER A 256 5.45 5.39 2.90
N ILE A 257 6.18 4.69 2.03
CA ILE A 257 7.51 5.08 1.56
C ILE A 257 7.49 5.07 0.04
N VAL A 258 7.68 6.24 -0.57
CA VAL A 258 7.79 6.41 -2.02
C VAL A 258 9.25 6.55 -2.40
N PHE A 259 9.75 5.65 -3.23
CA PHE A 259 11.04 5.74 -3.88
C PHE A 259 10.86 6.30 -5.28
N PHE A 260 11.52 7.40 -5.58
CA PHE A 260 11.54 8.03 -6.89
C PHE A 260 12.73 7.48 -7.68
N MET A 261 12.45 6.58 -8.63
CA MET A 261 13.46 5.78 -9.35
C MET A 261 13.48 6.11 -10.85
N SER A 262 12.90 7.25 -11.24
CA SER A 262 12.72 7.63 -12.63
C SER A 262 14.03 7.79 -13.41
N ASN A 263 13.93 7.79 -14.73
CA ASN A 263 15.01 8.09 -15.67
C ASN A 263 14.44 8.94 -16.80
N PHE A 264 14.99 10.12 -17.02
CA PHE A 264 14.49 11.09 -17.98
C PHE A 264 15.64 11.67 -18.80
N ASP A 265 15.30 12.33 -19.90
CA ASP A 265 16.25 13.19 -20.61
C ASP A 265 16.40 14.55 -19.92
N ASP A 266 17.54 15.22 -20.11
CA ASP A 266 17.90 16.48 -19.44
C ASP A 266 16.92 17.65 -19.72
N TRP A 267 16.18 17.57 -20.83
CA TRP A 267 15.16 18.56 -21.21
C TRP A 267 13.78 18.27 -20.60
N TYR A 268 13.64 17.21 -19.80
CA TYR A 268 12.39 16.78 -19.21
C TYR A 268 12.38 16.99 -17.69
N CYS A 269 11.39 17.72 -17.20
CA CYS A 269 11.16 17.90 -15.77
C CYS A 269 10.56 16.62 -15.16
N PRO A 270 11.14 16.08 -14.08
CA PRO A 270 10.56 14.94 -13.37
C PRO A 270 9.20 15.24 -12.73
N GLY A 271 8.87 16.53 -12.63
CA GLY A 271 7.70 17.06 -11.93
C GLY A 271 7.89 17.13 -10.43
N HIS A 272 6.78 17.24 -9.74
CA HIS A 272 6.70 17.46 -8.30
C HIS A 272 5.85 16.39 -7.64
N PHE A 273 6.14 16.16 -6.37
CA PHE A 273 5.22 15.52 -5.45
C PHE A 273 4.69 16.60 -4.51
N ILE A 274 3.36 16.68 -4.38
CA ILE A 274 2.67 17.74 -3.66
C ILE A 274 1.81 17.09 -2.58
N ASN A 275 2.00 17.53 -1.33
CA ASN A 275 1.14 17.18 -0.21
C ASN A 275 0.27 18.40 0.14
N THR A 276 -1.00 18.34 -0.24
CA THR A 276 -1.92 19.47 -0.06
C THR A 276 -2.47 19.57 1.36
N THR A 277 -2.42 18.47 2.14
CA THR A 277 -2.74 18.51 3.58
C THR A 277 -1.73 19.38 4.31
N TRP A 278 -0.43 19.14 4.09
CA TRP A 278 0.64 19.86 4.80
C TRP A 278 1.15 21.10 4.07
N ARG A 279 0.61 21.38 2.88
CA ARG A 279 1.08 22.43 1.98
C ARG A 279 2.59 22.32 1.73
N THR A 280 3.06 21.12 1.43
CA THR A 280 4.47 20.86 1.12
C THR A 280 4.66 20.38 -0.31
N ILE A 281 5.80 20.74 -0.91
CA ILE A 281 6.17 20.37 -2.27
C ILE A 281 7.66 20.06 -2.35
N PHE A 282 8.00 19.10 -3.20
CA PHE A 282 9.39 18.81 -3.55
C PHE A 282 9.45 18.16 -4.94
N PRO A 283 10.61 18.20 -5.61
CA PRO A 283 10.74 17.61 -6.92
C PRO A 283 10.71 16.08 -6.86
N ALA A 284 10.06 15.43 -7.81
CA ALA A 284 9.98 13.98 -7.94
C ALA A 284 11.25 13.37 -8.59
N SER A 285 12.43 13.90 -8.23
CA SER A 285 13.70 13.57 -8.88
C SER A 285 14.14 12.13 -8.59
N PRO A 286 14.96 11.52 -9.47
CA PRO A 286 15.57 10.22 -9.19
C PRO A 286 16.36 10.23 -7.87
N PHE A 287 16.40 9.08 -7.19
CA PHE A 287 17.09 8.88 -5.91
C PHE A 287 16.56 9.76 -4.77
N GLN A 288 15.28 10.08 -4.80
CA GLN A 288 14.60 10.66 -3.65
C GLN A 288 13.71 9.63 -2.97
N VAL A 289 13.51 9.82 -1.67
CA VAL A 289 12.54 9.06 -0.88
C VAL A 289 11.62 10.00 -0.14
N TYR A 290 10.33 9.68 -0.14
CA TYR A 290 9.34 10.36 0.68
C TYR A 290 8.71 9.38 1.65
N ILE A 291 8.81 9.67 2.95
CA ILE A 291 8.19 8.88 4.01
C ILE A 291 7.05 9.71 4.58
N PHE A 292 5.84 9.17 4.60
CA PHE A 292 4.64 9.91 5.00
C PHE A 292 3.52 8.99 5.47
N SER A 293 2.57 9.51 6.24
CA SER A 293 1.34 8.78 6.51
C SER A 293 0.42 8.81 5.29
N GLY A 294 -0.07 7.64 4.85
CA GLY A 294 -1.01 7.53 3.71
C GLY A 294 -2.33 8.32 3.88
N ARG A 295 -2.58 8.87 5.08
CA ARG A 295 -3.76 9.69 5.40
C ARG A 295 -3.71 11.14 4.93
N THR A 296 -2.63 11.55 4.27
CA THR A 296 -2.50 12.91 3.74
C THR A 296 -2.94 12.98 2.28
N TRP A 297 -3.60 14.06 1.90
CA TRP A 297 -3.96 14.35 0.53
C TRP A 297 -2.72 14.73 -0.28
N HIS A 298 -2.48 14.00 -1.38
CA HIS A 298 -1.29 14.15 -2.18
C HIS A 298 -1.50 13.76 -3.64
N TYR A 299 -0.59 14.22 -4.50
CA TYR A 299 -0.55 13.86 -5.93
C TYR A 299 0.80 14.22 -6.56
N GLY A 300 1.01 13.76 -7.79
CA GLY A 300 2.12 14.17 -8.63
C GLY A 300 1.66 15.13 -9.73
N ALA A 301 2.48 16.15 -10.02
CA ALA A 301 2.19 17.18 -11.03
C ALA A 301 3.44 17.62 -11.79
N GLY A 302 3.30 18.42 -12.85
CA GLY A 302 4.43 19.09 -13.50
C GLY A 302 5.45 18.18 -14.21
N ALA A 303 5.16 16.89 -14.41
CA ALA A 303 6.03 16.03 -15.20
C ALA A 303 5.83 16.30 -16.69
N GLY A 304 6.88 16.76 -17.38
CA GLY A 304 6.77 17.21 -18.76
C GLY A 304 8.05 17.85 -19.28
N PRO A 305 8.11 18.21 -20.57
CA PRO A 305 9.20 19.01 -21.11
C PRO A 305 9.34 20.32 -20.32
N TYR A 306 10.57 20.75 -20.04
CA TYR A 306 10.78 22.11 -19.54
C TYR A 306 10.22 23.14 -20.53
N PRO A 307 9.65 24.27 -20.06
CA PRO A 307 9.28 25.37 -20.93
C PRO A 307 10.48 25.83 -21.77
N GLY A 308 10.26 26.26 -23.01
CA GLY A 308 11.35 26.61 -23.94
C GLY A 308 12.29 27.70 -23.42
N TRP A 309 11.81 28.59 -22.56
CA TRP A 309 12.62 29.63 -21.92
C TRP A 309 13.47 29.11 -20.74
N VAL A 310 13.17 27.93 -20.19
CA VAL A 310 13.96 27.26 -19.15
C VAL A 310 15.06 26.44 -19.84
N GLY A 311 16.11 27.12 -20.31
CA GLY A 311 17.25 26.50 -21.00
C GLY A 311 18.18 25.66 -20.08
N PRO A 312 19.17 24.94 -20.63
CA PRO A 312 20.18 24.25 -19.84
C PRO A 312 20.86 25.17 -18.82
N GLY A 313 21.10 24.66 -17.60
CA GLY A 313 21.73 25.44 -16.52
C GLY A 313 20.83 26.48 -15.82
N HIS A 314 19.58 26.65 -16.27
CA HIS A 314 18.61 27.54 -15.62
C HIS A 314 18.27 27.04 -14.20
N PRO A 315 18.11 27.93 -13.19
CA PRO A 315 17.91 27.54 -11.79
C PRO A 315 16.58 26.81 -11.54
N LEU A 316 15.58 27.01 -12.41
CA LEU A 316 14.29 26.32 -12.36
C LEU A 316 14.34 24.89 -12.97
N ARG A 317 15.53 24.39 -13.31
CA ARG A 317 15.75 22.98 -13.65
C ARG A 317 16.14 22.16 -12.43
N LEU A 318 16.04 20.85 -12.57
CA LEU A 318 16.64 19.89 -11.64
C LEU A 318 18.14 20.20 -11.52
N PRO A 319 18.65 20.50 -10.30
CA PRO A 319 20.09 20.68 -10.11
C PRO A 319 20.83 19.37 -10.38
N ALA A 320 22.12 19.49 -10.71
CA ALA A 320 23.00 18.34 -10.77
C ALA A 320 23.02 17.63 -9.40
N PRO A 321 23.10 16.28 -9.38
CA PRO A 321 23.13 15.54 -8.13
C PRO A 321 24.34 15.95 -7.29
N SER A 322 24.14 16.05 -5.98
CA SER A 322 25.19 16.43 -5.03
C SER A 322 26.20 15.33 -4.74
N VAL A 323 25.89 14.09 -5.16
CA VAL A 323 26.68 12.88 -4.94
C VAL A 323 26.74 12.05 -6.22
N GLN A 324 27.68 11.12 -6.31
CA GLN A 324 27.76 10.23 -7.46
C GLN A 324 26.61 9.21 -7.44
N LEU A 325 25.69 9.34 -8.39
CA LEU A 325 24.57 8.41 -8.52
C LEU A 325 25.00 7.05 -9.10
N PRO A 326 24.41 5.92 -8.65
CA PRO A 326 24.58 4.62 -9.28
C PRO A 326 24.25 4.67 -10.79
N VAL A 327 25.19 4.20 -11.60
CA VAL A 327 25.08 4.19 -13.07
C VAL A 327 24.13 3.07 -13.51
N LEU A 328 23.25 3.38 -14.46
CA LEU A 328 22.39 2.38 -15.11
C LEU A 328 23.15 1.65 -16.21
N GLU A 329 22.89 0.36 -16.36
CA GLU A 329 23.31 -0.37 -17.56
C GLU A 329 22.51 0.11 -18.77
N SER A 330 23.05 -0.05 -19.98
CA SER A 330 22.51 0.52 -21.22
C SER A 330 21.01 0.27 -21.41
N THR A 331 20.54 -0.95 -21.18
CA THR A 331 19.12 -1.31 -21.35
C THR A 331 18.19 -0.54 -20.43
N ALA A 332 18.60 -0.27 -19.20
CA ALA A 332 17.83 0.55 -18.26
C ALA A 332 18.04 2.06 -18.52
N ALA A 333 19.24 2.46 -18.92
CA ALA A 333 19.59 3.85 -19.22
C ALA A 333 18.83 4.42 -20.43
N ASP A 334 18.58 3.57 -21.43
CA ASP A 334 17.81 3.89 -22.64
C ASP A 334 16.31 3.95 -22.37
N ASN A 335 15.84 3.38 -21.25
CA ASN A 335 14.44 3.39 -20.88
C ASN A 335 14.05 4.71 -20.18
N LYS A 336 13.61 5.69 -20.97
CA LYS A 336 13.14 7.00 -20.49
C LYS A 336 11.72 6.92 -19.93
N MET A 337 11.62 6.81 -18.62
CA MET A 337 10.39 6.49 -17.92
C MET A 337 10.41 7.03 -16.49
N ARG A 338 9.26 7.58 -16.07
CA ARG A 338 8.95 7.80 -14.67
C ARG A 338 8.71 6.45 -14.00
N CYS A 339 9.40 6.18 -12.91
CA CYS A 339 9.20 4.99 -12.10
C CYS A 339 9.14 5.37 -10.62
N ASN A 340 7.99 5.15 -9.99
CA ASN A 340 7.84 5.30 -8.56
C ASN A 340 7.47 3.96 -7.94
N MET A 341 8.22 3.57 -6.91
CA MET A 341 7.88 2.42 -6.08
C MET A 341 7.31 2.91 -4.76
N VAL A 342 6.18 2.37 -4.37
CA VAL A 342 5.53 2.67 -3.08
C VAL A 342 5.54 1.40 -2.26
N VAL A 343 6.14 1.45 -1.08
CA VAL A 343 6.05 0.40 -0.06
C VAL A 343 5.17 0.94 1.05
N TYR A 344 4.13 0.21 1.42
CA TYR A 344 3.09 0.76 2.30
C TYR A 344 2.49 -0.28 3.27
N PRO A 345 1.94 0.18 4.41
CA PRO A 345 1.34 -0.66 5.43
C PRO A 345 -0.19 -0.68 5.28
N THR A 346 -0.76 -1.59 4.49
CA THR A 346 -2.23 -1.66 4.42
C THR A 346 -2.80 -2.18 5.73
N ARG A 347 -3.83 -1.51 6.26
CA ARG A 347 -4.51 -1.87 7.52
C ARG A 347 -5.05 -3.30 7.50
N ARG A 348 -5.48 -3.78 6.33
CA ARG A 348 -6.07 -5.13 6.18
C ARG A 348 -5.05 -6.25 6.39
N LEU A 349 -3.78 -6.02 6.05
CA LEU A 349 -2.71 -6.99 6.28
C LEU A 349 -2.12 -6.82 7.67
N LEU A 350 -2.29 -5.68 8.33
CA LEU A 350 -1.94 -5.53 9.75
C LEU A 350 -2.98 -6.10 10.70
N ASN A 351 -4.25 -6.13 10.30
CA ASN A 351 -5.31 -6.82 11.02
C ASN A 351 -6.10 -7.73 10.08
N PRO A 352 -5.49 -8.84 9.62
CA PRO A 352 -6.17 -9.78 8.76
C PRO A 352 -7.35 -10.39 9.51
N ALA A 353 -8.51 -10.35 8.86
CA ALA A 353 -9.67 -11.12 9.26
C ALA A 353 -9.57 -12.51 8.63
N PHE A 354 -9.77 -13.54 9.44
CA PHE A 354 -9.59 -14.93 9.03
C PHE A 354 -10.46 -15.31 7.82
N LYS A 355 -11.74 -14.91 7.84
CA LYS A 355 -12.69 -15.08 6.72
C LYS A 355 -12.25 -14.39 5.42
N GLU A 356 -11.31 -13.47 5.50
CA GLU A 356 -10.78 -12.74 4.36
C GLU A 356 -9.47 -13.35 3.85
N ALA A 357 -8.79 -14.23 4.57
CA ALA A 357 -7.56 -14.86 4.09
C ALA A 357 -7.86 -15.97 3.09
N ASN A 358 -7.33 -15.88 1.87
CA ASN A 358 -7.36 -17.01 0.94
C ASN A 358 -6.48 -18.15 1.47
N VAL A 359 -6.93 -19.39 1.30
CA VAL A 359 -6.21 -20.61 1.68
C VAL A 359 -4.78 -20.65 1.13
N GLU A 360 -4.53 -20.10 -0.06
CA GLU A 360 -3.20 -20.13 -0.69
C GLU A 360 -2.11 -19.46 0.19
N LEU A 361 -2.48 -18.49 1.04
CA LEU A 361 -1.54 -17.81 1.94
C LEU A 361 -1.01 -18.76 3.02
N TRP A 362 -1.78 -19.80 3.35
CA TRP A 362 -1.41 -20.86 4.27
C TRP A 362 -0.67 -22.01 3.58
N GLN A 363 -0.57 -22.00 2.27
CA GLN A 363 0.12 -23.04 1.51
C GLN A 363 1.58 -22.67 1.26
N PRO A 364 2.42 -23.62 0.80
CA PRO A 364 3.81 -23.33 0.45
C PRO A 364 3.97 -22.20 -0.57
N ASN A 365 3.03 -22.07 -1.52
CA ASN A 365 3.03 -20.95 -2.47
C ASN A 365 2.82 -19.60 -1.78
N GLY A 366 2.06 -19.56 -0.67
CA GLY A 366 1.95 -18.36 0.18
C GLY A 366 3.29 -17.83 0.69
N ARG A 367 4.36 -18.65 0.72
CA ARG A 367 5.72 -18.23 1.11
C ARG A 367 6.26 -17.08 0.26
N HIS A 368 5.78 -16.85 -0.96
CA HIS A 368 6.27 -15.74 -1.79
C HIS A 368 6.05 -14.35 -1.18
N VAL A 369 5.12 -14.20 -0.22
CA VAL A 369 4.88 -12.92 0.48
C VAL A 369 5.56 -12.84 1.84
N PHE A 370 6.23 -13.90 2.28
CA PHE A 370 6.96 -14.01 3.54
C PHE A 370 8.46 -14.15 3.27
N GLU A 371 9.30 -13.63 4.16
CA GLU A 371 10.76 -13.66 3.98
C GLU A 371 11.30 -15.10 3.99
N SER A 372 10.78 -15.91 4.91
CA SER A 372 11.19 -17.30 5.10
C SER A 372 10.03 -18.20 5.47
N ILE A 373 10.25 -19.51 5.41
CA ILE A 373 9.28 -20.50 5.91
C ILE A 373 8.99 -20.30 7.40
N GLN A 374 10.00 -19.90 8.18
CA GLN A 374 9.83 -19.56 9.60
C GLN A 374 8.82 -18.44 9.76
N THR A 375 8.99 -17.31 9.05
CA THR A 375 8.10 -16.15 9.18
C THR A 375 6.66 -16.46 8.74
N GLN A 376 6.49 -17.35 7.76
CA GLN A 376 5.17 -17.86 7.37
C GLN A 376 4.55 -18.71 8.49
N GLN A 377 5.30 -19.65 9.06
CA GLN A 377 4.81 -20.52 10.13
C GLN A 377 4.49 -19.74 11.42
N GLU A 378 5.31 -18.76 11.76
CA GLU A 378 5.06 -17.86 12.88
C GLU A 378 3.83 -16.99 12.63
N TRP A 379 3.59 -16.51 11.41
CA TRP A 379 2.34 -15.85 11.08
C TRP A 379 1.12 -16.78 11.23
N LYS A 380 1.19 -18.00 10.69
CA LYS A 380 0.12 -19.01 10.83
C LYS A 380 -0.18 -19.30 12.30
N LEU A 381 0.85 -19.51 13.10
CA LEU A 381 0.77 -19.69 14.55
C LEU A 381 0.02 -18.53 15.20
N ARG A 382 0.45 -17.28 14.94
CA ARG A 382 -0.18 -16.10 15.54
C ARG A 382 -1.65 -15.97 15.13
N LEU A 383 -1.97 -16.19 13.87
CA LEU A 383 -3.33 -16.12 13.36
C LEU A 383 -4.21 -17.23 13.95
N PHE A 384 -3.65 -18.42 14.14
CA PHE A 384 -4.33 -19.52 14.80
C PHE A 384 -4.60 -19.25 16.28
N ILE A 385 -3.62 -18.74 17.03
CA ILE A 385 -3.84 -18.32 18.42
C ILE A 385 -4.93 -17.25 18.47
N LYS A 386 -4.86 -16.22 17.62
CA LYS A 386 -5.87 -15.14 17.54
C LYS A 386 -7.29 -15.67 17.36
N GLN A 387 -7.46 -16.72 16.55
CA GLN A 387 -8.77 -17.22 16.12
C GLN A 387 -9.10 -18.61 16.69
N GLU A 388 -8.39 -19.05 17.73
CA GLU A 388 -8.42 -20.43 18.20
C GLU A 388 -9.83 -20.93 18.51
N VAL A 389 -10.64 -20.13 19.21
CA VAL A 389 -11.99 -20.54 19.61
C VAL A 389 -12.88 -20.72 18.38
N LEU A 390 -12.79 -19.81 17.41
CA LEU A 390 -13.48 -19.95 16.14
C LEU A 390 -13.02 -21.21 15.40
N PHE A 391 -11.73 -21.53 15.39
CA PHE A 391 -11.22 -22.78 14.81
C PHE A 391 -11.80 -24.02 15.51
N LYS A 392 -11.87 -24.03 16.84
CA LYS A 392 -12.47 -25.14 17.62
C LYS A 392 -13.95 -25.33 17.31
N ILE A 393 -14.69 -24.22 17.20
CA ILE A 393 -16.11 -24.23 16.82
C ILE A 393 -16.28 -24.78 15.40
N VAL A 394 -15.51 -24.25 14.44
CA VAL A 394 -15.58 -24.71 13.04
C VAL A 394 -15.22 -26.19 12.94
N ALA A 395 -14.18 -26.66 13.63
CA ALA A 395 -13.79 -28.06 13.64
C ALA A 395 -14.84 -29.01 14.26
N ALA A 396 -15.72 -28.50 15.11
CA ALA A 396 -16.81 -29.27 15.73
C ALA A 396 -18.08 -29.36 14.86
N LEU A 397 -18.14 -28.63 13.73
CA LEU A 397 -19.31 -28.62 12.85
C LEU A 397 -19.55 -29.98 12.21
N GLN A 398 -20.83 -30.36 12.13
CA GLN A 398 -21.24 -31.60 11.48
C GLN A 398 -21.37 -31.42 9.97
N THR A 399 -21.09 -32.48 9.20
CA THR A 399 -21.17 -32.47 7.74
C THR A 399 -22.54 -32.01 7.24
N ASP A 400 -23.63 -32.37 7.91
CA ASP A 400 -24.99 -31.98 7.53
C ASP A 400 -25.26 -30.48 7.65
N GLU A 401 -24.61 -29.79 8.59
CA GLU A 401 -24.69 -28.33 8.73
C GLU A 401 -23.94 -27.64 7.59
N LEU A 402 -22.77 -28.20 7.23
CA LEU A 402 -21.91 -27.68 6.17
C LEU A 402 -22.53 -27.82 4.78
N LEU A 403 -23.28 -28.89 4.52
CA LEU A 403 -23.95 -29.13 3.23
C LEU A 403 -25.17 -28.24 2.98
N GLN A 404 -25.53 -27.34 3.91
CA GLN A 404 -26.61 -26.39 3.65
C GLN A 404 -26.21 -25.43 2.52
N ASN A 405 -27.03 -25.30 1.48
CA ASN A 405 -26.76 -24.45 0.30
C ASN A 405 -26.40 -22.99 0.62
N ARG A 406 -26.76 -22.49 1.82
CA ARG A 406 -26.52 -21.12 2.27
C ARG A 406 -25.36 -20.98 3.26
N PHE A 407 -24.70 -22.09 3.59
CA PHE A 407 -23.61 -22.12 4.54
C PHE A 407 -22.38 -21.37 3.98
N PRO A 408 -21.69 -20.55 4.79
CA PRO A 408 -20.56 -19.77 4.28
C PRO A 408 -19.46 -20.67 3.69
N GLU A 409 -19.15 -20.46 2.40
CA GLU A 409 -18.13 -21.22 1.67
C GLU A 409 -16.76 -21.19 2.33
N TRP A 410 -16.38 -20.05 2.93
CA TRP A 410 -15.09 -19.96 3.63
C TRP A 410 -15.03 -20.92 4.82
N ILE A 411 -16.11 -21.07 5.60
CA ILE A 411 -16.14 -22.02 6.73
C ILE A 411 -16.03 -23.46 6.23
N ARG A 412 -16.73 -23.79 5.14
CA ARG A 412 -16.62 -25.12 4.49
C ARG A 412 -15.19 -25.45 4.06
N ASN A 413 -14.54 -24.51 3.37
CA ASN A 413 -13.17 -24.71 2.90
C ASN A 413 -12.20 -24.92 4.09
N TRP A 414 -12.37 -24.13 5.15
CA TRP A 414 -11.56 -24.25 6.35
C TRP A 414 -11.81 -25.54 7.14
N TRP A 415 -13.06 -25.94 7.31
CA TRP A 415 -13.40 -27.24 7.89
C TRP A 415 -12.78 -28.38 7.09
N TRP A 416 -12.93 -28.36 5.75
CA TRP A 416 -12.35 -29.40 4.89
C TRP A 416 -10.84 -29.48 5.05
N MET A 417 -10.16 -28.33 5.05
CA MET A 417 -8.71 -28.30 5.28
C MET A 417 -8.32 -28.88 6.64
N MET A 418 -9.05 -28.53 7.71
CA MET A 418 -8.73 -29.03 9.06
C MET A 418 -8.98 -30.53 9.20
N THR A 419 -10.01 -31.04 8.51
CA THR A 419 -10.45 -32.43 8.62
C THR A 419 -9.68 -33.38 7.70
N PHE A 420 -9.40 -32.97 6.46
CA PHE A 420 -8.90 -33.87 5.40
C PHE A 420 -7.52 -33.52 4.86
N ALA A 421 -7.03 -32.32 5.11
CA ALA A 421 -5.67 -31.93 4.74
C ALA A 421 -4.96 -31.23 5.90
N PRO A 422 -4.94 -31.83 7.12
CA PRO A 422 -4.31 -31.21 8.27
C PRO A 422 -2.85 -30.87 7.95
N ASP A 423 -2.16 -31.75 7.25
CA ASP A 423 -0.81 -31.63 6.73
C ASP A 423 -0.54 -30.29 6.01
N MET A 424 -1.53 -29.65 5.38
CA MET A 424 -1.39 -28.34 4.74
C MET A 424 -1.24 -27.17 5.73
N PHE A 425 -1.82 -27.27 6.92
CA PHE A 425 -1.55 -26.32 7.99
C PHE A 425 -0.12 -26.49 8.50
N TRP A 426 0.33 -27.73 8.53
CA TRP A 426 1.45 -28.17 9.37
C TRP A 426 2.76 -28.38 8.58
N HIS A 427 2.74 -28.58 7.26
CA HIS A 427 3.90 -29.02 6.48
C HIS A 427 4.07 -28.25 5.17
N GLY A 428 5.29 -27.77 4.92
CA GLY A 428 5.65 -26.96 3.75
C GLY A 428 5.79 -27.70 2.41
N ALA A 429 5.02 -28.76 2.14
CA ALA A 429 5.07 -29.53 0.89
C ALA A 429 3.85 -29.21 0.01
N GLY A 430 4.01 -28.63 -1.18
CA GLY A 430 4.04 -29.35 -2.45
C GLY A 430 2.62 -29.41 -3.07
N ASP A 431 2.21 -28.35 -3.77
CA ASP A 431 1.08 -28.27 -4.73
C ASP A 431 -0.36 -28.56 -4.28
N VAL A 432 -1.14 -27.53 -3.87
CA VAL A 432 -2.62 -27.64 -3.79
C VAL A 432 -3.39 -26.30 -3.88
N SER A 433 -3.03 -25.29 -4.69
CA SER A 433 -3.71 -23.97 -4.58
C SER A 433 -5.07 -23.88 -5.23
N ASP A 434 -5.19 -24.23 -6.51
CA ASP A 434 -6.50 -24.25 -7.19
C ASP A 434 -7.24 -25.58 -6.92
N ASP A 435 -6.48 -26.64 -6.63
CA ASP A 435 -7.04 -27.95 -6.37
C ASP A 435 -7.74 -28.02 -5.02
N ALA A 436 -7.33 -27.28 -3.97
CA ALA A 436 -8.00 -27.40 -2.67
C ALA A 436 -9.41 -26.80 -2.66
N GLU A 437 -9.58 -25.60 -3.25
CA GLU A 437 -10.91 -24.99 -3.41
C GLU A 437 -11.79 -25.81 -4.36
N ASN A 438 -11.24 -26.26 -5.50
CA ASN A 438 -11.98 -27.10 -6.44
C ASN A 438 -12.27 -28.50 -5.89
N SER A 439 -11.36 -29.09 -5.09
CA SER A 439 -11.54 -30.40 -4.45
C SER A 439 -12.51 -30.33 -3.29
N ALA A 440 -12.47 -29.27 -2.47
CA ALA A 440 -13.50 -29.02 -1.47
C ALA A 440 -14.87 -28.87 -2.15
N LEU A 441 -14.97 -28.05 -3.20
CA LEU A 441 -16.20 -27.92 -3.98
C LEU A 441 -16.64 -29.24 -4.62
N ALA A 442 -15.72 -30.04 -5.17
CA ALA A 442 -16.04 -31.34 -5.77
C ALA A 442 -16.49 -32.36 -4.73
N TYR A 443 -15.81 -32.42 -3.57
CA TYR A 443 -16.16 -33.27 -2.44
C TYR A 443 -17.55 -32.94 -1.89
N PHE A 444 -17.83 -31.66 -1.65
CA PHE A 444 -19.16 -31.25 -1.19
C PHE A 444 -20.25 -31.52 -2.24
N LYS A 445 -19.97 -31.32 -3.53
CA LYS A 445 -20.89 -31.71 -4.61
C LYS A 445 -21.17 -33.21 -4.61
N GLN A 446 -20.14 -34.04 -4.46
CA GLN A 446 -20.30 -35.49 -4.38
C GLN A 446 -21.18 -35.88 -3.18
N LEU A 447 -20.94 -35.30 -2.00
CA LEU A 447 -21.76 -35.54 -0.81
C LEU A 447 -23.22 -35.06 -0.98
N GLU A 448 -23.43 -33.90 -1.61
CA GLU A 448 -24.78 -33.40 -1.94
C GLU A 448 -25.51 -34.37 -2.89
N GLU A 449 -24.81 -34.93 -3.88
CA GLU A 449 -25.34 -35.93 -4.79
C GLU A 449 -25.65 -37.26 -4.08
N GLU A 450 -24.77 -37.73 -3.21
CA GLU A 450 -24.99 -38.94 -2.40
C GLU A 450 -26.17 -38.77 -1.44
N LYS A 451 -26.29 -37.61 -0.77
CA LYS A 451 -27.45 -37.29 0.08
C LYS A 451 -28.74 -37.20 -0.72
N ARG A 452 -28.71 -36.63 -1.92
CA ARG A 452 -29.87 -36.65 -2.84
C ARG A 452 -30.25 -38.07 -3.24
N LYS A 453 -29.29 -38.93 -3.55
CA LYS A 453 -29.55 -40.35 -3.88
C LYS A 453 -30.12 -41.12 -2.68
N ASN A 454 -29.61 -40.86 -1.48
CA ASN A 454 -30.10 -41.50 -0.26
C ASN A 454 -31.51 -41.01 0.12
N ASN A 455 -31.81 -39.73 -0.09
CA ASN A 455 -33.15 -39.17 0.13
C ASN A 455 -34.14 -39.58 -0.98
N ALA A 456 -33.68 -39.73 -2.23
CA ALA A 456 -34.50 -40.26 -3.33
C ALA A 456 -34.77 -41.77 -3.19
N GLY A 457 -33.86 -42.50 -2.53
CA GLY A 457 -34.07 -43.90 -2.15
C GLY A 457 -35.15 -44.12 -1.08
N GLU A 458 -35.65 -43.07 -0.43
CA GLU A 458 -36.84 -43.10 0.43
C GLU A 458 -38.12 -42.63 -0.28
N GLU A 459 -38.03 -42.15 -1.53
CA GLU A 459 -39.19 -41.74 -2.36
C GLU A 459 -39.30 -42.51 -3.69
N ASP A 460 -38.52 -43.57 -3.92
CA ASP A 460 -38.72 -44.49 -5.05
C ASP A 460 -39.82 -45.52 -4.75
N ASN A 461 -41.03 -44.99 -4.62
CA ASN A 461 -42.25 -45.71 -4.93
C ASN A 461 -43.28 -44.77 -5.58
N GLU A 462 -42.88 -43.92 -6.52
CA GLU A 462 -43.76 -43.51 -7.63
C GLU A 462 -43.00 -42.81 -8.80
N GLN A 463 -43.00 -43.51 -9.94
CA GLN A 463 -43.07 -43.01 -11.32
C GLN A 463 -41.80 -42.44 -12.02
N ASN A 464 -41.23 -43.34 -12.86
CA ASN A 464 -40.97 -43.18 -14.30
C ASN A 464 -40.97 -41.76 -14.90
N GLY A 465 -39.87 -41.41 -15.59
CA GLY A 465 -39.94 -40.43 -16.68
C GLY A 465 -38.62 -39.82 -17.12
N ASP A 466 -38.06 -40.37 -18.19
CA ASP A 466 -37.16 -39.76 -19.18
C ASP A 466 -35.80 -39.17 -18.77
N ALA A 467 -34.79 -39.95 -19.16
CA ALA A 467 -33.44 -39.51 -19.46
C ALA A 467 -33.40 -38.58 -20.68
N ASN A 468 -32.96 -37.34 -20.49
CA ASN A 468 -31.99 -36.67 -21.38
C ASN A 468 -31.84 -35.21 -20.95
N LEU A 469 -30.67 -34.83 -20.44
CA LEU A 469 -30.18 -33.46 -20.52
C LEU A 469 -28.65 -33.48 -20.44
N GLN A 470 -28.03 -33.61 -21.62
CA GLN A 470 -26.65 -33.19 -21.83
C GLN A 470 -26.57 -31.67 -21.60
N SER A 471 -25.98 -31.27 -20.47
CA SER A 471 -25.69 -29.87 -20.16
C SER A 471 -24.33 -29.48 -20.74
N THR A 472 -24.34 -28.81 -21.89
CA THR A 472 -23.21 -28.09 -22.49
C THR A 472 -23.27 -26.60 -22.13
N ALA A 473 -23.50 -26.26 -20.87
CA ALA A 473 -23.48 -24.87 -20.43
C ALA A 473 -22.06 -24.45 -19.97
N PRO A 474 -21.49 -23.37 -20.52
CA PRO A 474 -20.20 -22.85 -20.06
C PRO A 474 -20.33 -22.40 -18.60
N ASN A 475 -19.31 -22.72 -17.79
CA ASN A 475 -19.18 -22.37 -16.37
C ASN A 475 -19.52 -20.88 -16.12
N LYS A 476 -20.80 -20.58 -15.87
CA LYS A 476 -21.22 -19.29 -15.36
C LYS A 476 -20.67 -19.19 -13.95
N LYS A 477 -19.73 -18.25 -13.74
CA LYS A 477 -19.30 -17.84 -12.40
C LYS A 477 -20.55 -17.50 -11.60
N TYR A 478 -20.89 -18.37 -10.64
CA TYR A 478 -22.02 -18.17 -9.75
C TYR A 478 -21.77 -16.93 -8.90
N TRP A 479 -22.71 -15.99 -8.97
CA TRP A 479 -22.72 -14.81 -8.13
C TRP A 479 -23.83 -14.97 -7.09
N PRO A 480 -23.51 -14.96 -5.78
CA PRO A 480 -24.53 -15.07 -4.76
C PRO A 480 -25.54 -13.94 -4.88
N THR A 481 -26.82 -14.27 -4.81
CA THR A 481 -27.94 -13.33 -4.74
C THR A 481 -27.82 -12.45 -3.50
N LYS A 482 -28.50 -11.30 -3.48
CA LYS A 482 -28.51 -10.40 -2.32
C LYS A 482 -28.99 -11.12 -1.05
N SER A 483 -29.99 -11.98 -1.17
CA SER A 483 -30.54 -12.77 -0.06
C SER A 483 -29.54 -13.79 0.48
N GLU A 484 -28.82 -14.49 -0.40
CA GLU A 484 -27.74 -15.40 0.01
C GLU A 484 -26.62 -14.65 0.74
N ARG A 485 -26.22 -13.48 0.25
CA ARG A 485 -25.19 -12.65 0.94
C ARG A 485 -25.62 -12.22 2.34
N VAL A 486 -26.89 -11.86 2.52
CA VAL A 486 -27.42 -11.48 3.84
C VAL A 486 -27.37 -12.67 4.80
N ILE A 487 -27.76 -13.85 4.33
CA ILE A 487 -27.76 -15.08 5.13
C ILE A 487 -26.33 -15.51 5.47
N THR A 488 -25.43 -15.54 4.50
CA THR A 488 -24.00 -15.83 4.73
C THR A 488 -23.37 -14.84 5.72
N LYS A 489 -23.75 -13.56 5.67
CA LYS A 489 -23.29 -12.56 6.64
C LYS A 489 -23.83 -12.86 8.04
N ALA A 490 -25.11 -13.20 8.17
CA ALA A 490 -25.72 -13.57 9.45
C ALA A 490 -25.06 -14.82 10.06
N PHE A 491 -24.80 -15.86 9.26
CA PHE A 491 -24.06 -17.05 9.72
C PHE A 491 -22.64 -16.71 10.17
N ALA A 492 -21.91 -15.90 9.39
CA ALA A 492 -20.55 -15.50 9.77
C ALA A 492 -20.54 -14.73 11.10
N THR A 493 -21.49 -13.80 11.28
CA THR A 493 -21.64 -13.06 12.54
C THR A 493 -22.01 -13.98 13.70
N HIS A 494 -22.93 -14.92 13.50
CA HIS A 494 -23.32 -15.87 14.54
C HIS A 494 -22.14 -16.69 15.10
N TYR A 495 -21.28 -17.23 14.25
CA TYR A 495 -20.12 -18.01 14.72
C TYR A 495 -19.01 -17.13 15.32
N GLU A 496 -18.89 -15.88 14.89
CA GLU A 496 -17.99 -14.90 15.53
C GLU A 496 -18.48 -14.55 16.95
N GLU A 497 -19.78 -14.28 17.11
CA GLU A 497 -20.41 -14.05 18.42
C GLU A 497 -20.29 -15.27 19.33
N LEU A 498 -20.52 -16.49 18.80
CA LEU A 498 -20.35 -17.72 19.56
C LEU A 498 -18.90 -17.93 20.02
N ALA A 499 -17.92 -17.54 19.20
CA ALA A 499 -16.51 -17.61 19.57
C ALA A 499 -16.18 -16.65 20.73
N GLU A 500 -16.78 -15.46 20.75
CA GLU A 500 -16.65 -14.52 21.87
C GLU A 500 -17.33 -15.06 23.15
N GLU A 501 -18.51 -15.68 23.03
CA GLU A 501 -19.21 -16.31 24.16
C GLU A 501 -18.40 -17.48 24.75
N TRP A 502 -17.70 -18.23 23.91
CA TRP A 502 -16.97 -19.43 24.29
C TRP A 502 -15.47 -19.19 24.46
N GLU A 503 -15.07 -17.95 24.76
CA GLU A 503 -13.68 -17.57 24.98
C GLU A 503 -13.01 -18.38 26.12
N CYS A 504 -13.81 -18.97 27.02
CA CYS A 504 -13.35 -19.91 28.04
C CYS A 504 -12.69 -21.19 27.47
N LEU A 505 -12.90 -21.51 26.19
CA LEU A 505 -12.27 -22.63 25.51
C LEU A 505 -10.84 -22.33 25.06
N ARG A 506 -10.32 -21.12 25.25
CA ARG A 506 -8.97 -20.72 24.81
C ARG A 506 -7.86 -21.50 25.53
N THR A 507 -6.86 -21.94 24.76
CA THR A 507 -5.63 -22.57 25.27
C THR A 507 -4.61 -21.50 25.62
N TYR A 508 -3.95 -21.65 26.77
CA TYR A 508 -2.87 -20.76 27.22
C TYR A 508 -1.49 -21.42 27.22
N ASP A 509 -1.41 -22.71 26.89
CA ASP A 509 -0.16 -23.44 26.77
C ASP A 509 0.52 -23.12 25.41
N PRO A 510 1.67 -22.43 25.37
CA PRO A 510 2.36 -22.14 24.13
C PRO A 510 2.84 -23.41 23.42
N ASP A 511 3.20 -24.46 24.17
CA ASP A 511 3.82 -25.67 23.62
C ASP A 511 2.79 -26.46 22.79
N TRP A 512 1.52 -26.48 23.22
CA TRP A 512 0.40 -27.03 22.43
C TRP A 512 0.25 -26.40 21.04
N PHE A 513 0.50 -25.10 20.90
CA PHE A 513 0.44 -24.44 19.60
C PHE A 513 1.69 -24.71 18.76
N ILE A 514 2.87 -24.60 19.36
CA ILE A 514 4.17 -24.74 18.68
C ILE A 514 4.29 -26.10 17.98
N GLU A 515 3.86 -27.17 18.66
CA GLU A 515 3.92 -28.53 18.13
C GLU A 515 3.17 -28.69 16.81
N LYS A 516 2.21 -27.82 16.51
CA LYS A 516 1.42 -27.88 15.29
C LYS A 516 2.12 -27.22 14.11
N PHE A 517 2.85 -26.14 14.30
CA PHE A 517 3.36 -25.26 13.22
C PHE A 517 4.84 -25.49 12.85
N TRP A 518 5.30 -26.74 12.79
CA TRP A 518 6.70 -27.06 12.47
C TRP A 518 7.02 -26.96 10.96
N TRP A 519 8.31 -26.94 10.61
CA TRP A 519 8.77 -27.04 9.22
C TRP A 519 10.08 -27.83 9.12
N ILE A 520 10.49 -28.19 7.90
CA ILE A 520 11.84 -28.68 7.62
C ILE A 520 12.71 -27.50 7.22
N ASP A 521 13.74 -27.23 8.00
CA ASP A 521 14.71 -26.18 7.70
C ASP A 521 15.41 -26.48 6.37
N PRO A 522 15.35 -25.58 5.38
CA PRO A 522 15.92 -25.84 4.06
C PRO A 522 17.45 -25.92 4.07
N THR A 523 18.11 -25.38 5.10
CA THR A 523 19.56 -25.33 5.25
C THR A 523 20.09 -26.61 5.91
N THR A 524 19.42 -27.07 6.98
CA THR A 524 19.88 -28.21 7.79
C THR A 524 19.14 -29.51 7.48
N GLY A 525 17.99 -29.44 6.82
CA GLY A 525 17.08 -30.57 6.62
C GLY A 525 16.39 -31.06 7.90
N THR A 526 16.55 -30.35 9.02
CA THR A 526 15.99 -30.76 10.31
C THR A 526 14.58 -30.24 10.51
N LYS A 527 13.78 -31.01 11.25
CA LYS A 527 12.49 -30.54 11.75
C LYS A 527 12.69 -29.43 12.79
N THR A 528 12.14 -28.26 12.52
CA THR A 528 12.26 -27.04 13.32
C THR A 528 10.87 -26.51 13.66
N TYR A 529 10.77 -25.75 14.75
CA TYR A 529 9.52 -25.26 15.32
C TYR A 529 9.55 -23.73 15.49
N PRO A 530 8.39 -23.06 15.53
CA PRO A 530 8.33 -21.63 15.84
C PRO A 530 8.93 -21.36 17.21
N SER A 531 9.47 -20.15 17.39
CA SER A 531 10.00 -19.75 18.69
C SER A 531 8.92 -19.77 19.77
N ARG A 532 9.23 -20.40 20.92
CA ARG A 532 8.35 -20.39 22.09
C ARG A 532 8.01 -18.98 22.56
N ASN A 533 8.95 -18.06 22.42
CA ASN A 533 8.76 -16.66 22.77
C ASN A 533 7.63 -16.01 21.93
N ILE A 534 7.51 -16.34 20.64
CA ILE A 534 6.46 -15.81 19.77
C ILE A 534 5.08 -16.26 20.23
N ALA A 535 4.92 -17.55 20.54
CA ALA A 535 3.65 -18.07 21.06
C ALA A 535 3.27 -17.38 22.38
N MET A 536 4.21 -17.28 23.33
CA MET A 536 3.99 -16.63 24.63
C MET A 536 3.59 -15.15 24.47
N LYS A 537 4.34 -14.38 23.68
CA LYS A 537 4.04 -12.97 23.42
C LYS A 537 2.68 -12.78 22.76
N THR A 538 2.31 -13.65 21.81
CA THR A 538 1.00 -13.58 21.16
C THR A 538 -0.16 -13.90 22.09
N ILE A 539 -0.05 -14.97 22.90
CA ILE A 539 -1.06 -15.30 23.92
C ILE A 539 -1.25 -14.12 24.88
N ALA A 540 -0.14 -13.55 25.38
CA ALA A 540 -0.16 -12.40 26.28
C ALA A 540 -0.80 -11.16 25.63
N ALA A 541 -0.44 -10.85 24.38
CA ALA A 541 -0.97 -9.69 23.67
C ALA A 541 -2.47 -9.81 23.34
N ILE A 542 -2.95 -11.03 23.03
CA ILE A 542 -4.38 -11.29 22.84
C ILE A 542 -5.14 -11.10 24.15
N ALA A 543 -4.64 -11.68 25.24
CA ALA A 543 -5.25 -11.56 26.57
C ALA A 543 -5.29 -10.11 27.09
N ALA A 544 -4.26 -9.31 26.78
CA ALA A 544 -4.20 -7.89 27.16
C ALA A 544 -5.20 -7.00 26.41
N GLY A 545 -5.69 -7.45 25.25
CA GLY A 545 -6.58 -6.67 24.39
C GLY A 545 -5.88 -5.49 23.69
N PRO A 546 -6.65 -4.61 23.01
CA PRO A 546 -6.10 -3.48 22.27
C PRO A 546 -5.34 -2.50 23.16
N SER A 547 -4.19 -2.03 22.70
CA SER A 547 -3.39 -1.05 23.43
C SER A 547 -4.11 0.29 23.59
N LYS A 548 -4.12 0.85 24.81
CA LYS A 548 -4.59 2.22 25.05
C LYS A 548 -3.74 3.24 24.29
N GLN A 549 -2.42 3.03 24.21
CA GLN A 549 -1.52 3.92 23.48
C GLN A 549 -1.84 3.97 21.99
N LEU A 550 -2.28 2.85 21.39
CA LEU A 550 -2.75 2.84 20.00
C LEU A 550 -3.97 3.76 19.83
N LYS A 551 -4.96 3.64 20.73
CA LYS A 551 -6.18 4.47 20.66
C LYS A 551 -5.86 5.95 20.82
N ASP A 552 -5.05 6.30 21.82
CA ASP A 552 -4.62 7.68 22.08
C ASP A 552 -3.89 8.26 20.85
N LEU A 553 -3.02 7.46 20.20
CA LEU A 553 -2.33 7.90 18.99
C LEU A 553 -3.27 8.02 17.77
N GLU A 554 -4.21 7.08 17.60
CA GLU A 554 -5.22 7.19 16.53
C GLU A 554 -6.08 8.44 16.69
N GLU A 555 -6.39 8.84 17.94
CA GLU A 555 -7.06 10.10 18.25
C GLU A 555 -6.18 11.32 17.93
N ASP A 556 -4.89 11.28 18.26
CA ASP A 556 -3.92 12.34 17.92
C ASP A 556 -3.80 12.52 16.39
N LEU A 557 -3.67 11.41 15.67
CA LEU A 557 -3.62 11.38 14.20
C LEU A 557 -4.93 11.84 13.57
N ALA A 558 -6.07 11.52 14.17
CA ALA A 558 -7.37 12.00 13.69
C ALA A 558 -7.48 13.53 13.78
N GLN A 559 -6.76 14.19 14.68
CA GLN A 559 -6.68 15.65 14.72
C GLN A 559 -5.82 16.20 13.58
N ALA A 560 -4.74 15.50 13.25
CA ALA A 560 -3.80 15.86 12.20
C ALA A 560 -4.40 15.83 10.80
N TYR A 561 -5.32 14.90 10.51
CA TYR A 561 -5.87 14.70 9.17
C TYR A 561 -7.31 15.21 9.02
N ASP A 562 -7.78 15.34 7.78
CA ASP A 562 -9.10 15.91 7.45
C ASP A 562 -10.28 14.95 7.70
N GLY A 563 -10.17 14.06 8.69
CA GLY A 563 -11.13 12.98 8.96
C GLY A 563 -10.97 11.79 8.00
N PHE A 564 -11.40 10.61 8.45
CA PHE A 564 -11.24 9.33 7.75
C PHE A 564 -12.23 9.10 6.58
N GLY A 565 -12.88 10.16 6.08
CA GLY A 565 -14.00 10.05 5.13
C GLY A 565 -13.56 9.84 3.68
N ASP A 566 -14.36 9.05 2.94
CA ASP A 566 -14.27 8.95 1.49
C ASP A 566 -14.80 10.25 0.86
N TYR A 567 -13.96 10.97 0.13
CA TYR A 567 -14.38 12.11 -0.69
C TYR A 567 -14.43 11.68 -2.17
N GLU A 568 -15.54 12.00 -2.85
CA GLU A 568 -15.83 11.61 -4.23
C GLU A 568 -15.76 12.80 -5.22
N GLY A 569 -15.31 13.98 -4.81
CA GLY A 569 -15.25 15.17 -5.67
C GLY A 569 -13.99 15.29 -6.52
N GLU A 570 -14.07 16.07 -7.60
CA GLU A 570 -12.93 16.39 -8.48
C GLU A 570 -12.07 17.53 -7.91
N THR A 571 -10.76 17.49 -8.20
CA THR A 571 -9.82 18.55 -7.80
C THR A 571 -10.17 19.86 -8.51
N ILE A 572 -10.29 20.95 -7.74
CA ILE A 572 -10.51 22.28 -8.30
C ILE A 572 -9.18 23.04 -8.24
N PHE A 573 -8.60 23.32 -9.41
CA PHE A 573 -7.48 24.25 -9.52
C PHE A 573 -8.03 25.67 -9.46
N THR A 574 -7.46 26.50 -8.59
CA THR A 574 -7.80 27.92 -8.54
C THR A 574 -6.78 28.74 -9.31
N GLU A 575 -7.29 29.70 -10.10
CA GLU A 575 -6.49 30.78 -10.69
C GLU A 575 -6.09 31.76 -9.57
N LEU A 576 -5.12 31.38 -8.74
CA LEU A 576 -4.47 32.34 -7.84
C LEU A 576 -3.36 33.04 -8.64
N GLU A 577 -3.58 34.33 -8.86
CA GLU A 577 -2.75 35.38 -9.48
C GLU A 577 -1.56 34.96 -10.36
N SER A 578 -1.63 35.39 -11.63
CA SER A 578 -0.60 35.28 -12.67
C SER A 578 0.83 35.52 -12.15
N PRO A 579 1.83 34.71 -12.56
CA PRO A 579 3.22 34.94 -12.18
C PRO A 579 3.69 36.28 -12.74
N ARG A 580 4.24 37.13 -11.86
CA ARG A 580 5.06 38.27 -12.30
C ARG A 580 6.33 37.73 -12.96
N ALA A 581 6.97 38.54 -13.81
CA ALA A 581 8.24 38.15 -14.41
C ALA A 581 9.27 37.81 -13.31
N PHE A 582 10.02 36.72 -13.53
CA PHE A 582 11.10 36.28 -12.65
C PHE A 582 12.08 37.42 -12.40
N ASP A 583 12.29 37.76 -11.13
CA ASP A 583 13.21 38.80 -10.70
C ASP A 583 14.38 38.17 -9.93
N PRO A 584 15.55 37.99 -10.57
CA PRO A 584 16.68 37.29 -9.98
C PRO A 584 17.28 37.96 -8.74
N ALA A 585 16.92 39.21 -8.43
CA ALA A 585 17.38 39.90 -7.23
C ALA A 585 16.66 39.44 -5.95
N VAL A 586 15.47 38.86 -6.08
CA VAL A 586 14.60 38.47 -4.96
C VAL A 586 14.08 37.04 -5.08
N ASP A 587 13.97 36.50 -6.29
CA ASP A 587 13.52 35.14 -6.54
C ASP A 587 14.66 34.12 -6.35
N THR A 588 14.75 33.54 -5.16
CA THR A 588 15.62 32.38 -4.91
C THR A 588 14.89 31.09 -5.28
N VAL A 589 15.57 30.13 -5.90
CA VAL A 589 15.00 28.78 -6.11
C VAL A 589 15.40 27.90 -4.94
N PRO A 590 14.48 27.37 -4.13
CA PRO A 590 14.81 26.53 -2.97
C PRO A 590 15.64 25.30 -3.33
N ALA A 591 15.40 24.73 -4.52
CA ALA A 591 16.18 23.61 -5.03
C ALA A 591 17.61 24.00 -5.46
N ASN A 592 17.91 25.28 -5.65
CA ASN A 592 19.21 25.78 -6.09
C ASN A 592 19.49 27.21 -5.54
N PRO A 593 19.70 27.35 -4.22
CA PRO A 593 19.78 28.66 -3.57
C PRO A 593 21.09 29.42 -3.86
N GLY A 594 22.11 28.74 -4.39
CA GLY A 594 23.42 29.32 -4.68
C GLY A 594 23.60 29.84 -6.11
N TRP A 595 22.58 29.73 -6.97
CA TRP A 595 22.67 30.20 -8.34
C TRP A 595 22.41 31.71 -8.42
N VAL A 596 23.37 32.44 -9.00
CA VAL A 596 23.26 33.86 -9.32
C VAL A 596 23.37 33.98 -10.83
N PRO A 597 22.41 34.62 -11.53
CA PRO A 597 22.51 34.77 -12.98
C PRO A 597 23.77 35.56 -13.31
N THR A 598 24.56 35.05 -14.25
CA THR A 598 25.53 35.90 -14.93
C THR A 598 24.76 36.95 -15.74
N PRO A 599 25.18 38.23 -15.77
CA PRO A 599 24.55 39.27 -16.58
C PRO A 599 24.41 38.91 -18.07
N ASP A 600 25.22 37.96 -18.54
CA ASP A 600 25.33 37.53 -19.94
C ASP A 600 24.51 36.25 -20.25
N TRP A 601 23.55 35.86 -19.41
CA TRP A 601 22.68 34.72 -19.73
C TRP A 601 21.68 35.10 -20.83
N GLU A 602 21.92 34.64 -22.05
CA GLU A 602 20.95 34.68 -23.14
C GLU A 602 20.16 33.36 -23.20
N PRO A 603 18.83 33.39 -23.33
CA PRO A 603 18.05 32.18 -23.59
C PRO A 603 18.58 31.52 -24.87
N ALA A 604 18.75 30.19 -24.85
CA ALA A 604 19.14 29.45 -26.05
C ALA A 604 18.20 29.83 -27.20
N ALA A 605 18.77 30.25 -28.34
CA ALA A 605 18.02 30.63 -29.52
C ALA A 605 17.01 29.52 -29.84
N VAL A 606 15.73 29.89 -29.91
CA VAL A 606 14.67 29.00 -30.35
C VAL A 606 15.02 28.59 -31.77
N GLU A 607 15.42 27.33 -31.99
CA GLU A 607 15.41 26.78 -33.35
C GLU A 607 13.95 26.78 -33.81
N GLU A 608 13.60 27.72 -34.69
CA GLU A 608 12.34 27.70 -35.41
C GLU A 608 12.28 26.39 -36.21
N GLY A 609 11.54 25.42 -35.67
CA GLY A 609 11.28 24.15 -36.31
C GLY A 609 10.47 24.35 -37.59
N VAL A 610 11.14 24.12 -38.72
CA VAL A 610 10.70 23.39 -39.91
C VAL A 610 9.27 23.69 -40.40
N GLU A 611 9.20 24.42 -41.51
CA GLU A 611 8.04 24.48 -42.41
C GLU A 611 7.47 23.07 -42.65
N VAL A 612 6.23 22.86 -42.22
CA VAL A 612 5.42 21.73 -42.63
C VAL A 612 5.00 21.98 -44.08
N ASP A 613 5.72 21.37 -45.02
CA ASP A 613 5.32 21.36 -46.41
C ASP A 613 3.93 20.75 -46.56
N ASN A 614 3.03 21.55 -47.15
CA ASN A 614 1.69 21.17 -47.55
C ASN A 614 1.73 19.96 -48.49
N VAL A 615 1.00 18.89 -48.16
CA VAL A 615 0.56 17.90 -49.15
C VAL A 615 -0.95 18.02 -49.30
N GLN A 616 -1.36 18.77 -50.34
CA GLN A 616 -2.57 18.48 -51.09
C GLN A 616 -2.27 17.36 -52.08
N GLY A 617 -3.09 16.31 -52.10
CA GLY A 617 -2.99 15.17 -53.01
C GLY A 617 -3.66 13.93 -52.47
#